data_AF-A0A1T4ZXL8-F1
#
_entry.id   AF-A0A1T4ZXL8-F1
#
_cell.length_a   1.000
_cell.length_b   1.000
_cell.length_c   1.000
_cell.angle_alpha   90.00
_cell.angle_beta   90.00
_cell.angle_gamma   90.00
#
_symmetry.space_group_name_H-M   'P 1'
#
loop_
_entity.id
_entity.type
_entity.pdbx_description
1 polymer ?
#
loop_
_entity_poly.entity_id
_entity_poly.type
_entity_poly.pdbx_seq_one_letter_code
_entity_poly.pdbx_strand_id
1 'polypeptide(L)'
;MKNFKYVLVFCSIIILGACSSDEGVNEAQESSLVIGTYDLTEVYLSAAQDPNEDGVSSVNMLDELSCLTGLLTVSADGTWDMDLIELNITSITGDLYDIRCGRAINHTGKWTILSNVLNLNNSEFSTMIFNSSTLTESINDDLPGILNRKFLKQ
;
A
#
# COMPACT_ATOMS: atom_id res chain seq x y z
N MET A 1 70.82 29.37 -35.83
CA MET A 1 69.77 30.40 -35.70
C MET A 1 68.46 29.78 -36.19
N LYS A 2 67.60 29.37 -35.27
CA LYS A 2 66.36 28.62 -35.57
C LYS A 2 65.19 29.52 -35.14
N ASN A 3 64.36 29.89 -36.11
CA ASN A 3 63.39 30.96 -36.00
C ASN A 3 62.21 30.56 -35.11
N PHE A 4 62.05 31.30 -34.02
CA PHE A 4 60.95 31.22 -33.08
C PHE A 4 59.74 31.95 -33.68
N LYS A 5 58.66 31.24 -34.00
CA LYS A 5 57.38 31.83 -34.40
C LYS A 5 56.35 31.57 -33.30
N TYR A 6 56.10 32.60 -32.49
CA TYR A 6 54.94 32.68 -31.62
C TYR A 6 53.70 32.92 -32.50
N VAL A 7 52.75 32.00 -32.48
CA VAL A 7 51.37 32.28 -32.89
C VAL A 7 50.47 31.90 -31.72
N LEU A 8 49.92 32.94 -31.13
CA LEU A 8 49.03 33.00 -30.00
C LEU A 8 47.60 33.00 -30.58
N VAL A 9 46.81 31.95 -30.35
CA VAL A 9 45.34 32.05 -30.38
C VAL A 9 44.77 31.12 -29.31
N PHE A 10 44.43 31.76 -28.20
CA PHE A 10 43.60 31.26 -27.12
C PHE A 10 42.14 31.38 -27.59
N CYS A 11 41.42 30.27 -27.72
CA CYS A 11 39.97 30.31 -27.81
C CYS A 11 39.39 29.05 -27.16
N SER A 12 39.26 29.14 -25.83
CA SER A 12 38.40 28.29 -25.03
C SER A 12 36.96 28.43 -25.51
N ILE A 13 36.41 27.36 -26.07
CA ILE A 13 34.96 27.17 -26.20
C ILE A 13 34.64 25.86 -25.48
N ILE A 14 34.41 26.00 -24.18
CA ILE A 14 33.72 25.03 -23.35
C ILE A 14 32.24 25.28 -23.58
N ILE A 15 31.57 24.41 -24.35
CA ILE A 15 30.11 24.35 -24.37
C ILE A 15 29.71 23.25 -23.39
N LEU A 16 29.45 23.68 -22.16
CA LEU A 16 28.64 22.93 -21.22
C LEU A 16 27.18 23.30 -21.45
N GLY A 17 26.29 22.31 -21.35
CA GLY A 17 24.89 22.53 -20.99
C GLY A 17 23.88 22.58 -22.14
N ALA A 18 23.53 21.42 -22.68
CA ALA A 18 22.14 21.17 -23.07
C ALA A 18 21.59 20.10 -22.12
N CYS A 19 20.87 20.61 -21.13
CA CYS A 19 20.05 19.88 -20.20
C CYS A 19 18.92 19.21 -20.98
N SER A 20 18.84 17.88 -20.97
CA SER A 20 17.55 17.21 -20.95
C SER A 20 17.53 16.43 -19.65
N SER A 21 17.32 17.16 -18.55
CA SER A 21 16.71 16.57 -17.37
C SER A 21 15.33 16.13 -17.82
N ASP A 22 15.24 14.88 -18.28
CA ASP A 22 13.97 14.19 -18.22
C ASP A 22 13.62 14.22 -16.73
N GLU A 23 12.55 14.93 -16.38
CA GLU A 23 12.03 14.98 -15.03
C GLU A 23 11.52 13.58 -14.70
N GLY A 24 12.48 12.71 -14.35
CA GLY A 24 12.21 11.42 -13.76
C GLY A 24 11.47 11.71 -12.47
N VAL A 25 10.15 11.53 -12.50
CA VAL A 25 9.32 11.52 -11.31
C VAL A 25 10.05 10.66 -10.29
N ASN A 26 10.35 11.29 -9.17
CA ASN A 26 11.38 10.87 -8.24
C ASN A 26 10.88 9.62 -7.50
N GLU A 27 11.02 8.42 -8.10
CA GLU A 27 10.60 7.13 -7.52
C GLU A 27 11.15 6.96 -6.09
N ALA A 28 12.33 7.52 -5.82
CA ALA A 28 12.95 7.55 -4.49
C ALA A 28 12.20 8.44 -3.47
N GLN A 29 11.53 9.51 -3.89
CA GLN A 29 10.69 10.31 -2.99
C GLN A 29 9.32 9.66 -2.75
N GLU A 30 8.68 9.09 -3.78
CA GLU A 30 7.38 8.42 -3.65
C GLU A 30 7.48 7.19 -2.73
N SER A 31 8.56 6.40 -2.87
CA SER A 31 8.85 5.26 -2.00
C SER A 31 9.05 5.64 -0.53
N SER A 32 9.65 6.80 -0.25
CA SER A 32 9.87 7.27 1.14
C SER A 32 8.57 7.54 1.91
N LEU A 33 7.49 7.89 1.22
CA LEU A 33 6.21 8.24 1.85
C LEU A 33 5.48 7.00 2.39
N VAL A 34 5.54 5.89 1.65
CA VAL A 34 4.80 4.66 1.97
C VAL A 34 5.55 3.75 2.96
N ILE A 35 6.85 3.94 3.16
CA ILE A 35 7.63 3.16 4.13
C ILE A 35 7.11 3.43 5.55
N GLY A 36 6.86 2.38 6.32
CA GLY A 36 6.39 2.45 7.70
C GLY A 36 5.58 1.23 8.12
N THR A 37 5.05 1.29 9.33
CA THR A 37 4.19 0.27 9.92
C THR A 37 2.77 0.80 10.01
N TYR A 38 1.80 -0.04 9.65
CA TYR A 38 0.40 0.32 9.54
C TYR A 38 -0.48 -0.69 10.27
N ASP A 39 -1.39 -0.19 11.11
CA ASP A 39 -2.37 -0.99 11.83
C ASP A 39 -3.68 -1.07 11.04
N LEU A 40 -4.29 -2.26 10.98
CA LEU A 40 -5.63 -2.45 10.45
C LEU A 40 -6.63 -1.65 11.28
N THR A 41 -7.40 -0.79 10.62
CA THR A 41 -8.40 0.08 11.25
C THR A 41 -9.79 -0.09 10.68
N GLU A 42 -9.93 -0.77 9.54
CA GLU A 42 -11.22 -1.02 8.93
C GLU A 42 -11.22 -2.32 8.12
N VAL A 43 -12.28 -3.12 8.29
CA VAL A 43 -12.66 -4.21 7.38
C VAL A 43 -14.13 -3.96 7.04
N TYR A 44 -14.35 -3.33 5.89
CA TYR A 44 -15.65 -2.80 5.51
C TYR A 44 -16.43 -3.81 4.66
N LEU A 45 -17.61 -4.22 5.12
CA LEU A 45 -18.51 -5.13 4.41
C LEU A 45 -19.53 -4.40 3.55
N SER A 46 -20.09 -5.12 2.59
CA SER A 46 -21.17 -4.63 1.71
C SER A 46 -22.52 -4.43 2.41
N ALA A 47 -22.72 -5.02 3.58
CA ALA A 47 -23.90 -4.85 4.42
C ALA A 47 -23.53 -4.86 5.91
N ALA A 48 -24.30 -4.17 6.75
CA ALA A 48 -24.08 -4.17 8.19
C ALA A 48 -24.42 -5.55 8.78
N GLN A 49 -23.61 -6.02 9.73
CA GLN A 49 -23.74 -7.32 10.38
C GLN A 49 -23.52 -7.16 11.90
N ASP A 50 -24.10 -8.05 12.69
CA ASP A 50 -23.99 -8.07 14.17
C ASP A 50 -23.58 -9.49 14.61
N PRO A 51 -22.33 -9.92 14.34
CA PRO A 51 -21.85 -11.24 14.72
C PRO A 51 -21.51 -11.37 16.21
N ASN A 52 -21.44 -10.27 16.96
CA ASN A 52 -21.20 -10.31 18.41
C ASN A 52 -22.50 -10.37 19.23
N GLU A 53 -23.65 -10.20 18.57
CA GLU A 53 -25.01 -10.26 19.13
C GLU A 53 -25.27 -9.21 20.22
N ASP A 54 -24.63 -8.05 20.15
CA ASP A 54 -24.82 -6.96 21.10
C ASP A 54 -26.05 -6.08 20.78
N GLY A 55 -26.67 -6.29 19.61
CA GLY A 55 -27.86 -5.61 19.14
C GLY A 55 -27.60 -4.36 18.29
N VAL A 56 -26.34 -4.05 17.97
CA VAL A 56 -25.94 -2.96 17.08
C VAL A 56 -25.14 -3.53 15.91
N SER A 57 -25.66 -3.40 14.69
CA SER A 57 -24.92 -3.85 13.50
C SER A 57 -24.02 -2.75 12.93
N SER A 58 -22.81 -3.13 12.53
CA SER A 58 -21.84 -2.28 11.83
C SER A 58 -21.46 -2.86 10.47
N VAL A 59 -21.07 -1.97 9.56
CA VAL A 59 -20.40 -2.33 8.30
C VAL A 59 -18.91 -2.55 8.49
N ASN A 60 -18.32 -2.07 9.59
CA ASN A 60 -16.91 -2.27 9.91
C ASN A 60 -16.76 -3.40 10.93
N MET A 61 -16.14 -4.50 10.52
CA MET A 61 -16.03 -5.68 11.38
C MET A 61 -15.07 -5.52 12.55
N LEU A 62 -14.25 -4.46 12.60
CA LEU A 62 -13.48 -4.16 13.80
C LEU A 62 -14.34 -3.65 14.95
N ASP A 63 -15.53 -3.09 14.67
CA ASP A 63 -16.50 -2.70 15.70
C ASP A 63 -17.19 -3.94 16.30
N GLU A 64 -17.32 -4.99 15.48
CA GLU A 64 -18.02 -6.22 15.83
C GLU A 64 -17.10 -7.29 16.43
N LEU A 65 -15.93 -7.49 15.83
CA LEU A 65 -15.03 -8.61 16.11
C LEU A 65 -13.68 -8.12 16.62
N SER A 66 -13.53 -8.07 17.94
CA SER A 66 -12.29 -7.62 18.61
C SER A 66 -11.06 -8.52 18.35
N CYS A 67 -11.26 -9.70 17.76
CA CYS A 67 -10.17 -10.58 17.35
C CYS A 67 -9.56 -10.22 16.01
N LEU A 68 -10.16 -9.33 15.21
CA LEU A 68 -9.56 -8.86 13.98
C LEU A 68 -8.39 -7.93 14.30
N THR A 69 -7.23 -8.30 13.80
CA THR A 69 -6.01 -7.49 13.89
C THR A 69 -5.26 -7.60 12.57
N GLY A 70 -4.47 -6.59 12.27
CA GLY A 70 -3.56 -6.63 11.14
C GLY A 70 -2.45 -5.60 11.29
N LEU A 71 -1.25 -5.99 10.89
CA LEU A 71 -0.04 -5.17 10.93
C LEU A 71 0.69 -5.34 9.60
N LEU A 72 0.80 -4.25 8.83
CA LEU A 72 1.56 -4.20 7.59
C LEU A 72 2.82 -3.38 7.81
N THR A 73 3.99 -3.95 7.54
CA THR A 73 5.27 -3.24 7.54
C THR A 73 5.82 -3.15 6.13
N VAL A 74 5.98 -1.93 5.63
CA VAL A 74 6.61 -1.63 4.34
C VAL A 74 8.02 -1.09 4.60
N SER A 75 9.03 -1.84 4.20
CA SER A 75 10.44 -1.59 4.53
C SER A 75 11.20 -0.85 3.42
N ALA A 76 12.19 -0.05 3.82
CA ALA A 76 13.04 0.72 2.90
C ALA A 76 13.94 -0.13 1.99
N ASP A 77 14.14 -1.42 2.32
CA ASP A 77 14.89 -2.38 1.51
C ASP A 77 14.05 -3.01 0.37
N GLY A 78 12.86 -2.46 0.13
CA GLY A 78 11.91 -2.92 -0.88
C GLY A 78 11.17 -4.19 -0.49
N THR A 79 11.21 -4.61 0.79
CA THR A 79 10.42 -5.73 1.31
C THR A 79 9.20 -5.26 2.09
N TRP A 80 8.23 -6.15 2.25
CA TRP A 80 7.12 -5.97 3.17
C TRP A 80 6.83 -7.26 3.93
N ASP A 81 6.21 -7.11 5.09
CA ASP A 81 5.67 -8.19 5.93
C ASP A 81 4.26 -7.78 6.40
N MET A 82 3.34 -8.74 6.44
CA MET A 82 1.98 -8.55 6.94
C MET A 82 1.57 -9.71 7.83
N ASP A 83 1.18 -9.37 9.05
CA ASP A 83 0.39 -10.23 9.92
C ASP A 83 -1.07 -9.81 9.84
N LEU A 84 -1.99 -10.75 9.62
CA LEU A 84 -3.43 -10.45 9.54
C LEU A 84 -4.25 -11.60 10.10
N ILE A 85 -5.30 -11.31 10.86
CA ILE A 85 -6.37 -12.26 11.16
C ILE A 85 -7.45 -12.08 10.10
N GLU A 86 -7.62 -13.10 9.25
CA GLU A 86 -8.61 -13.08 8.17
C GLU A 86 -10.04 -13.07 8.72
N LEU A 87 -10.97 -12.48 7.97
CA LEU A 87 -12.40 -12.62 8.22
C LEU A 87 -12.90 -13.87 7.48
N ASN A 88 -13.60 -14.75 8.18
CA ASN A 88 -14.28 -15.89 7.58
C ASN A 88 -15.79 -15.61 7.52
N ILE A 89 -16.35 -15.71 6.31
CA ILE A 89 -17.76 -15.47 6.04
C ILE A 89 -18.32 -16.71 5.38
N THR A 90 -19.32 -17.31 6.00
CA THR A 90 -20.03 -18.48 5.46
C THR A 90 -21.52 -18.17 5.34
N SER A 91 -22.07 -18.32 4.13
CA SER A 91 -23.51 -18.21 3.91
C SER A 91 -24.26 -19.36 4.58
N ILE A 92 -25.31 -19.04 5.33
CA ILE A 92 -26.23 -20.03 5.91
C ILE A 92 -27.42 -20.20 4.95
N THR A 93 -28.40 -19.30 5.01
CA THR A 93 -29.60 -19.26 4.14
C THR A 93 -30.20 -17.85 4.18
N GLY A 94 -30.72 -17.35 3.05
CA GLY A 94 -31.54 -16.12 3.00
C GLY A 94 -30.90 -14.89 3.66
N ASP A 95 -29.83 -14.37 3.04
CA ASP A 95 -29.05 -13.20 3.51
C ASP A 95 -28.56 -13.30 4.97
N LEU A 96 -28.55 -14.51 5.54
CA LEU A 96 -27.98 -14.82 6.85
C LEU A 96 -26.58 -15.42 6.68
N TYR A 97 -25.63 -14.86 7.42
CA TYR A 97 -24.22 -15.21 7.31
C TYR A 97 -23.64 -15.51 8.68
N ASP A 98 -22.78 -16.50 8.73
CA ASP A 98 -21.92 -16.81 9.86
C ASP A 98 -20.57 -16.10 9.62
N ILE A 99 -20.30 -15.09 10.43
CA ILE A 99 -19.13 -14.21 10.30
C ILE A 99 -18.31 -14.34 11.56
N ARG A 100 -17.03 -14.68 11.40
CA ARG A 100 -16.12 -14.92 12.51
C ARG A 100 -14.68 -14.65 12.12
N CYS A 101 -13.83 -14.45 13.12
CA CYS A 101 -12.39 -14.44 12.88
C CYS A 101 -11.93 -15.80 12.36
N GLY A 102 -11.17 -15.75 11.28
CA GLY A 102 -10.55 -16.89 10.63
C GLY A 102 -9.17 -17.19 11.21
N ARG A 103 -8.28 -17.68 10.34
CA ARG A 103 -6.90 -17.99 10.70
C ARG A 103 -6.04 -16.72 10.70
N ALA A 104 -4.97 -16.74 11.47
CA ALA A 104 -3.88 -15.81 11.30
C ALA A 104 -3.07 -16.21 10.04
N ILE A 105 -2.78 -15.23 9.20
CA ILE A 105 -1.88 -15.35 8.05
C ILE A 105 -0.68 -14.45 8.26
N ASN A 106 0.47 -14.90 7.77
CA ASN A 106 1.68 -14.09 7.63
C ASN A 106 2.11 -14.16 6.16
N HIS A 107 2.33 -13.00 5.55
CA HIS A 107 2.84 -12.89 4.19
C HIS A 107 4.01 -11.93 4.13
N THR A 108 4.94 -12.21 3.24
CA THR A 108 6.05 -11.33 2.93
C THR A 108 6.24 -11.22 1.43
N GLY A 109 6.90 -10.15 1.00
CA GLY A 109 7.18 -10.00 -0.43
C GLY A 109 8.00 -8.77 -0.77
N LYS A 110 7.99 -8.45 -2.06
CA LYS A 110 8.55 -7.22 -2.61
C LYS A 110 7.42 -6.27 -2.96
N TRP A 111 7.59 -4.98 -2.75
CA TRP A 111 6.59 -3.99 -3.11
C TRP A 111 7.10 -3.03 -4.18
N THR A 112 6.16 -2.43 -4.90
CA THR A 112 6.41 -1.29 -5.80
C THR A 112 5.39 -0.20 -5.50
N ILE A 113 5.73 1.05 -5.79
CA ILE A 113 4.79 2.17 -5.71
C ILE A 113 4.87 3.00 -6.98
N LEU A 114 3.71 3.41 -7.49
CA LEU A 114 3.62 4.35 -8.60
C LEU A 114 2.61 5.44 -8.25
N SER A 115 3.08 6.69 -8.25
CA SER A 115 2.32 7.81 -7.68
C SER A 115 1.93 7.47 -6.24
N ASN A 116 0.66 7.16 -5.99
CA ASN A 116 0.14 6.82 -4.68
C ASN A 116 -0.41 5.39 -4.60
N VAL A 117 -0.14 4.54 -5.59
CA VAL A 117 -0.65 3.16 -5.62
C VAL A 117 0.47 2.21 -5.21
N LEU A 118 0.35 1.67 -4.00
CA LEU A 118 1.23 0.61 -3.48
C LEU A 118 0.77 -0.74 -4.03
N ASN A 119 1.69 -1.47 -4.64
CA ASN A 119 1.48 -2.86 -5.06
C ASN A 119 2.42 -3.77 -4.27
N LEU A 120 1.83 -4.73 -3.53
CA LEU A 120 2.57 -5.72 -2.74
C LEU A 120 3.14 -6.87 -3.60
N ASN A 121 2.93 -6.83 -4.93
CA ASN A 121 3.34 -7.84 -5.91
C ASN A 121 2.96 -9.26 -5.49
N ASN A 122 1.78 -9.43 -4.92
CA ASN A 122 1.27 -10.68 -4.38
C ASN A 122 -0.19 -10.86 -4.86
N SER A 123 -0.54 -12.05 -5.30
CA SER A 123 -1.87 -12.36 -5.85
C SER A 123 -2.99 -12.40 -4.81
N GLU A 124 -2.66 -12.55 -3.53
CA GLU A 124 -3.63 -12.58 -2.42
C GLU A 124 -4.14 -11.17 -2.05
N PHE A 125 -3.47 -10.12 -2.53
CA PHE A 125 -3.76 -8.73 -2.17
C PHE A 125 -3.96 -7.87 -3.41
N SER A 126 -4.95 -6.98 -3.35
CA SER A 126 -5.13 -5.95 -4.35
C SER A 126 -4.15 -4.79 -4.14
N THR A 127 -4.01 -3.93 -5.15
CA THR A 127 -3.26 -2.68 -4.99
C THR A 127 -3.91 -1.78 -3.95
N MET A 128 -3.09 -1.07 -3.18
CA MET A 128 -3.53 -0.20 -2.11
C MET A 128 -3.31 1.27 -2.50
N ILE A 129 -4.31 2.11 -2.25
CA ILE A 129 -4.19 3.55 -2.46
C ILE A 129 -3.64 4.16 -1.16
N PHE A 130 -2.49 4.81 -1.25
CA PHE A 130 -1.89 5.60 -0.18
C PHE A 130 -2.45 7.02 -0.19
N ASN A 131 -2.91 7.50 0.95
CA ASN A 131 -3.29 8.88 1.18
C ASN A 131 -2.79 9.34 2.54
N SER A 132 -1.72 10.13 2.53
CA SER A 132 -1.08 10.76 3.70
C SER A 132 -0.55 9.77 4.75
N SER A 133 -1.44 9.07 5.45
CA SER A 133 -1.13 8.06 6.46
C SER A 133 -2.00 6.82 6.34
N THR A 134 -2.92 6.74 5.37
CA THR A 134 -3.83 5.62 5.21
C THR A 134 -3.53 4.85 3.94
N LEU A 135 -3.46 3.53 4.04
CA LEU A 135 -3.49 2.60 2.91
C LEU A 135 -4.89 2.01 2.82
N THR A 136 -5.54 2.13 1.66
CA THR A 136 -6.85 1.53 1.40
C THR A 136 -6.74 0.49 0.29
N GLU A 137 -7.04 -0.75 0.61
CA GLU A 137 -7.16 -1.84 -0.35
C GLU A 137 -8.62 -2.01 -0.77
N SER A 138 -8.90 -1.97 -2.07
CA SER A 138 -10.24 -2.24 -2.60
C SER A 138 -10.34 -3.70 -3.03
N ILE A 139 -11.23 -4.47 -2.40
CA ILE A 139 -11.45 -5.89 -2.68
C ILE A 139 -12.69 -6.08 -3.56
N ASN A 140 -13.75 -5.30 -3.30
CA ASN A 140 -15.01 -5.28 -4.06
C ASN A 140 -15.70 -6.65 -4.15
N ASP A 141 -15.72 -7.41 -3.04
CA ASP A 141 -16.47 -8.65 -2.96
C ASP A 141 -17.94 -8.42 -2.59
N ASP A 142 -18.83 -9.20 -3.17
CA ASP A 142 -20.28 -9.05 -3.01
C ASP A 142 -20.82 -9.91 -1.85
N LEU A 143 -21.75 -9.33 -1.08
CA LEU A 143 -22.65 -9.89 -0.06
C LEU A 143 -22.27 -11.18 0.75
N PRO A 144 -21.99 -11.02 2.07
CA PRO A 144 -21.49 -9.84 2.74
C PRO A 144 -19.99 -9.87 2.49
N GLY A 145 -19.60 -9.73 1.23
CA GLY A 145 -18.20 -9.66 0.85
C GLY A 145 -17.55 -8.41 1.43
N ILE A 146 -16.23 -8.49 1.55
CA ILE A 146 -15.38 -7.37 1.98
C ILE A 146 -15.24 -6.41 0.79
N LEU A 147 -15.64 -5.15 0.98
CA LEU A 147 -15.47 -4.11 -0.03
C LEU A 147 -14.07 -3.52 0.03
N ASN A 148 -13.58 -3.21 1.23
CA ASN A 148 -12.26 -2.63 1.40
C ASN A 148 -11.66 -2.92 2.78
N ARG A 149 -10.32 -2.80 2.87
CA ARG A 149 -9.55 -2.80 4.11
C ARG A 149 -8.77 -1.49 4.21
N LYS A 150 -8.70 -0.91 5.41
CA LYS A 150 -7.88 0.27 5.68
C LYS A 150 -6.83 0.00 6.73
N PHE A 151 -5.61 0.46 6.45
CA PHE A 151 -4.50 0.43 7.37
C PHE A 151 -4.02 1.86 7.65
N LEU A 152 -3.84 2.21 8.91
CA LEU A 152 -3.39 3.52 9.35
C LEU A 152 -1.94 3.45 9.83
N LYS A 153 -1.10 4.36 9.34
CA LYS A 153 0.30 4.47 9.73
C LYS A 153 0.43 4.84 11.19
N GLN A 154 1.35 4.18 11.90
CA GLN A 154 1.73 4.46 13.28
C GLN A 154 2.46 5.80 13.44
#